data_AF-A0AAV3ZHT3-F1
#
_entry.id   AF-A0AAV3ZHT3-F1
#
_cell.length_a   1.000
_cell.length_b   1.000
_cell.length_c   1.000
_cell.angle_alpha   90.00
_cell.angle_beta   90.00
_cell.angle_gamma   90.00
#
_symmetry.space_group_name_H-M   'P 1'
#
loop_
_entity.id
_entity.type
_entity.pdbx_description
1 polymer ?
#
loop_
_entity_poly.entity_id
_entity_poly.type
_entity_poly.pdbx_seq_one_letter_code
_entity_poly.pdbx_strand_id
1 'polypeptide(L)'
;MPFKIEDEIKRFGNFYDFNDFVSCVRKAKYIPIVKPQDFRAWQSGVSHDTPNRLPGRPGLVSMVQVIFQRGRENLLFKISFAGVEREPQTEPNSRSQPRGVLPKKNDIVYKLLPLMPTTRQAFWNKLPVNTCSKDLATGYE
;
A
#
# COMPACT_ATOMS: atom_id res chain seq x y z
N MET A 1 28.19 -6.09 0.18
CA MET A 1 27.96 -6.21 1.64
C MET A 1 26.46 -6.30 1.86
N PRO A 2 25.94 -7.34 2.55
CA PRO A 2 24.53 -7.38 2.90
C PRO A 2 24.19 -6.15 3.77
N PHE A 3 23.12 -5.44 3.41
CA PHE A 3 22.75 -4.21 4.10
C PHE A 3 22.27 -4.54 5.51
N LYS A 4 22.86 -3.92 6.54
CA LYS A 4 22.51 -4.14 7.96
C LYS A 4 21.01 -3.93 8.25
N ILE A 5 20.30 -3.18 7.42
CA ILE A 5 18.86 -2.97 7.52
C ILE A 5 18.05 -4.23 7.21
N GLU A 6 18.49 -5.06 6.26
CA GLU A 6 17.81 -6.31 5.91
C GLU A 6 17.87 -7.31 7.06
N ASP A 7 18.99 -7.36 7.77
CA ASP A 7 19.16 -8.21 8.94
C ASP A 7 18.28 -7.75 10.11
N GLU A 8 18.19 -6.43 10.34
CA GLU A 8 17.26 -5.89 11.34
C GLU A 8 15.80 -6.13 10.94
N ILE A 9 15.46 -6.00 9.66
CA ILE A 9 14.12 -6.31 9.14
C ILE A 9 13.78 -7.79 9.38
N LYS A 10 14.70 -8.70 9.07
CA LYS A 10 14.52 -10.15 9.31
C LYS A 10 14.39 -10.47 10.80
N ARG A 11 15.16 -9.80 11.67
CA ARG A 11 15.11 -9.97 13.13
C ARG A 11 13.83 -9.40 13.74
N PHE A 12 13.32 -8.30 13.20
CA PHE A 12 12.11 -7.66 13.69
C PHE A 12 10.87 -8.52 13.43
N GLY A 13 10.87 -9.30 12.33
CA GLY A 13 9.80 -10.22 11.98
C GLY A 13 8.67 -9.51 11.23
N ASN A 14 7.45 -9.56 11.77
CA ASN A 14 6.27 -9.01 11.10
C ASN A 14 6.12 -7.51 11.37
N PHE A 15 5.97 -6.72 10.31
CA PHE A 15 5.58 -5.31 10.40
C PHE A 15 4.07 -5.20 10.37
N TYR A 16 3.48 -4.55 11.37
CA TYR A 16 2.04 -4.35 11.39
C TYR A 16 1.66 -2.96 10.89
N ASP A 17 2.52 -1.95 11.03
CA ASP A 17 2.35 -0.61 10.44
C ASP A 17 3.66 0.07 10.01
N PHE A 18 3.51 1.29 9.51
CA PHE A 18 4.63 2.13 9.11
C PHE A 18 5.47 2.62 10.30
N ASN A 19 4.92 2.71 11.51
CA ASN A 19 5.70 3.10 12.69
C ASN A 19 6.64 1.97 13.12
N ASP A 20 6.23 0.71 13.01
CA ASP A 20 7.10 -0.45 13.21
C ASP A 20 8.27 -0.41 12.22
N PHE A 21 7.97 -0.12 10.95
CA PHE A 21 8.98 0.06 9.92
C PHE A 21 9.94 1.21 10.26
N VAL A 22 9.43 2.40 10.57
CA VAL A 22 10.26 3.56 10.96
C VAL A 22 11.12 3.24 12.19
N SER A 23 10.59 2.50 13.16
CA SER A 23 11.32 2.08 14.36
C SER A 23 12.44 1.10 14.03
N CYS A 24 12.18 0.13 13.15
CA CYS A 24 13.19 -0.80 12.65
C CYS A 24 14.28 -0.07 11.86
N VAL A 25 13.90 0.85 10.98
CA VAL A 25 14.83 1.69 10.20
C VAL A 25 15.70 2.55 11.11
N ARG A 26 15.11 3.18 12.14
CA ARG A 26 15.86 3.97 13.14
C ARG A 26 16.84 3.12 13.95
N LYS A 27 16.48 1.88 14.25
CA LYS A 27 17.34 0.93 14.97
C LYS A 27 18.50 0.44 14.11
N ALA A 28 18.32 0.38 12.79
CA ALA A 28 19.40 0.08 11.87
C ALA A 28 20.45 1.20 11.91
N LYS A 29 21.63 0.89 12.43
CA LYS A 29 22.75 1.84 12.59
C LYS A 29 23.26 2.45 11.27
N TYR A 30 22.87 1.88 10.13
CA TYR A 30 23.32 2.34 8.81
C TYR A 30 22.16 2.29 7.82
N ILE A 31 21.66 3.47 7.49
CA ILE A 31 20.72 3.68 6.38
C ILE A 31 21.57 4.24 5.23
N PRO A 32 21.78 3.49 4.14
CA PRO A 32 22.50 4.04 2.99
C PRO A 32 21.70 5.22 2.43
N ILE A 33 22.28 6.41 2.50
CA ILE A 33 21.74 7.59 1.82
C ILE A 33 22.15 7.46 0.36
N VAL A 34 21.21 7.01 -0.47
CA VAL A 34 21.43 6.85 -1.92
C VAL A 34 21.18 8.19 -2.60
N LYS A 35 22.16 8.72 -3.34
CA LYS A 35 21.91 9.91 -4.16
C LYS A 35 21.12 9.50 -5.40
N PRO A 36 20.33 10.41 -6.01
CA PRO A 36 19.59 10.10 -7.23
C PRO A 36 20.46 9.55 -8.38
N GLN A 37 21.73 9.96 -8.41
CA GLN A 37 22.74 9.54 -9.38
C GLN A 37 23.09 8.04 -9.25
N ASP A 38 23.14 7.55 -8.01
CA ASP A 38 23.54 6.18 -7.67
C ASP A 38 22.41 5.18 -7.99
N PHE A 39 21.19 5.66 -8.18
CA PHE A 39 20.00 4.85 -8.43
C PHE A 39 20.12 4.04 -9.73
N ARG A 40 20.86 4.54 -10.73
CA ARG A 40 21.06 3.86 -12.01
C ARG A 40 21.98 2.64 -11.89
N ALA A 41 22.92 2.67 -10.95
CA ALA A 41 23.83 1.58 -10.65
C ALA A 41 23.31 0.67 -9.52
N TRP A 42 22.15 0.99 -8.93
CA TRP A 42 21.58 0.22 -7.84
C TRP A 42 21.13 -1.15 -8.34
N GLN A 43 21.87 -2.19 -7.96
CA GLN A 43 21.46 -3.56 -8.23
C GLN A 43 20.22 -3.87 -7.39
N SER A 44 19.09 -4.06 -8.07
CA SER A 44 17.89 -4.65 -7.48
C SER A 44 18.26 -6.02 -6.91
N GLY A 45 18.24 -6.17 -5.59
CA GLY A 45 18.34 -7.48 -4.93
C GLY A 45 17.13 -8.38 -5.19
N VAL A 46 16.14 -7.90 -5.95
CA VAL A 46 14.98 -8.68 -6.37
C VAL A 46 15.37 -9.48 -7.61
N SER A 47 15.20 -10.81 -7.54
CA SER A 47 15.36 -11.70 -8.69
C SER A 47 14.51 -11.23 -9.87
N HIS A 48 15.11 -11.15 -11.06
CA HIS A 48 14.44 -10.82 -12.31
C HIS A 48 13.37 -11.86 -12.72
N ASP A 49 13.33 -13.03 -12.09
CA ASP A 49 12.32 -14.06 -12.34
C ASP A 49 11.01 -13.81 -11.56
N THR A 50 11.06 -13.03 -10.48
CA THR A 50 9.91 -12.75 -9.62
C THR A 50 8.76 -12.00 -10.31
N PRO A 51 8.99 -11.01 -11.19
CA PRO A 51 7.93 -10.30 -11.90
C PRO A 51 7.08 -11.18 -12.81
N ASN A 52 7.68 -12.20 -13.44
CA ASN A 52 7.00 -13.07 -14.40
C ASN A 52 6.19 -14.19 -13.72
N ARG A 53 6.36 -14.42 -12.42
CA ARG A 53 5.70 -15.51 -11.68
C ARG A 53 4.35 -15.14 -11.07
N LEU A 54 3.99 -13.86 -11.04
CA LEU A 54 2.73 -13.39 -10.44
C LEU A 54 1.77 -12.92 -11.55
N PRO A 55 0.82 -13.76 -12.00
CA PRO A 55 -0.24 -13.30 -12.87
C PRO A 55 -1.01 -12.15 -12.19
N GLY A 56 -1.30 -11.08 -12.95
CA GLY A 56 -2.04 -9.91 -12.45
C GLY A 56 -1.19 -8.78 -11.84
N ARG A 57 0.16 -8.86 -11.86
CA ARG A 57 0.99 -7.74 -11.38
C ARG A 57 0.89 -6.54 -12.34
N PRO A 58 0.53 -5.33 -11.86
CA PRO A 58 0.48 -4.15 -12.72
C PRO A 58 1.85 -3.85 -13.32
N GLY A 59 1.96 -3.93 -14.64
CA GLY A 59 3.16 -3.51 -15.37
C GLY A 59 3.31 -2.00 -15.40
N LEU A 60 4.49 -1.51 -15.82
CA LEU A 60 4.71 -0.08 -16.11
C LEU A 60 3.70 0.45 -17.15
N VAL A 61 3.23 -0.42 -18.04
CA VAL A 61 2.18 -0.12 -19.04
C VAL A 61 0.83 0.20 -18.40
N SER A 62 0.55 -0.32 -17.21
CA SER A 62 -0.67 -0.03 -16.44
C SER A 62 -0.52 1.11 -15.44
N MET A 63 0.62 1.83 -15.44
CA MET A 63 0.77 3.01 -14.60
C MET A 63 0.02 4.20 -15.19
N VAL A 64 -0.80 4.83 -14.36
CA VAL A 64 -1.49 6.09 -14.68
C VAL A 64 -0.74 7.22 -13.99
N GLN A 65 -0.39 8.26 -14.74
CA GLN A 65 0.21 9.47 -14.16
C GLN A 65 -0.90 10.39 -13.70
N VAL A 66 -0.89 10.75 -12.43
CA VAL A 66 -1.81 11.73 -11.84
C VAL A 66 -1.08 13.05 -11.62
N ILE A 67 -1.66 14.16 -12.07
CA ILE A 67 -1.08 15.50 -11.99
C ILE A 67 -1.95 16.36 -11.07
N PHE A 68 -1.31 16.90 -10.03
CA PHE A 68 -1.92 17.84 -9.09
C PHE A 68 -1.37 19.25 -9.37
N GLN A 69 -2.24 20.19 -9.73
CA GLN A 69 -1.85 21.58 -9.94
C GLN A 69 -2.37 22.45 -8.80
N ARG A 70 -1.49 23.23 -8.18
CA ARG A 70 -1.87 24.15 -7.09
C ARG A 70 -2.91 25.15 -7.61
N GLY A 71 -4.03 25.27 -6.91
CA GLY A 71 -5.14 26.16 -7.29
C GLY A 71 -6.15 25.53 -8.25
N ARG A 72 -5.99 24.25 -8.62
CA ARG A 72 -7.04 23.46 -9.28
C ARG A 72 -7.66 22.48 -8.30
N GLU A 73 -8.98 22.35 -8.37
CA GLU A 73 -9.76 21.38 -7.58
C GLU A 73 -9.86 20.03 -8.30
N ASN A 74 -9.67 20.02 -9.63
CA ASN A 74 -9.76 18.81 -10.45
C ASN A 74 -8.40 18.10 -10.56
N LEU A 75 -8.46 16.77 -10.49
CA LEU A 75 -7.32 15.87 -10.67
C LEU A 75 -7.16 15.53 -12.15
N LEU A 76 -6.00 15.85 -12.73
CA LEU A 76 -5.69 15.48 -14.11
C LEU A 76 -5.00 14.12 -14.16
N PHE A 77 -5.32 13.30 -15.15
CA PHE A 77 -4.62 12.02 -15.33
C PHE A 77 -4.23 11.75 -16.78
N LYS A 78 -3.13 11.00 -16.95
CA LYS A 78 -2.67 10.44 -18.23
C LYS A 78 -2.59 8.92 -18.11
N ILE A 79 -3.18 8.22 -19.08
CA ILE A 79 -3.15 6.75 -19.17
C ILE A 79 -1.83 6.27 -19.81
N SER A 80 -1.09 7.16 -20.49
CA SER A 80 0.24 6.89 -21.03
C SER A 80 1.15 8.11 -20.88
N PHE A 81 2.47 7.90 -20.81
CA PHE A 81 3.43 8.99 -20.66
C PHE A 81 3.43 9.98 -21.82
N ALA A 82 3.06 9.54 -23.02
CA ALA A 82 2.88 10.39 -24.21
C ALA A 82 1.42 10.86 -24.42
N GLY A 83 0.52 10.50 -23.50
CA GLY A 83 -0.91 10.75 -23.63
C GLY A 83 -1.32 12.18 -23.29
N VAL A 84 -2.50 12.57 -23.80
CA VAL A 84 -3.15 13.84 -23.46
C VAL A 84 -3.76 13.77 -22.06
N GLU A 85 -3.69 14.89 -21.33
CA GLU A 85 -4.29 15.05 -20.00
C GLU A 85 -5.81 14.96 -20.09
N ARG A 86 -6.41 14.18 -19.19
CA ARG A 86 -7.86 14.06 -19.08
C ARG A 86 -8.32 14.50 -17.70
N GLU A 87 -9.44 15.22 -17.68
CA GLU A 87 -10.19 15.48 -16.45
C GLU A 87 -11.20 14.34 -16.21
N PRO A 88 -11.44 13.95 -14.94
CA PRO A 88 -12.52 13.04 -14.61
C PRO A 88 -13.84 13.67 -15.01
N GLN A 89 -14.58 13.01 -15.91
CA GLN A 89 -15.83 13.52 -16.48
C GLN A 89 -17.03 13.48 -15.51
N THR A 90 -16.84 13.00 -14.27
CA THR A 90 -17.93 12.88 -13.30
C THR A 90 -17.39 12.93 -11.89
N GLU A 91 -17.94 13.81 -11.06
CA GLU A 91 -17.66 13.79 -9.63
C GLU A 91 -18.20 12.49 -9.04
N PRO A 92 -17.40 11.73 -8.28
CA PRO A 92 -17.91 10.56 -7.59
C PRO A 92 -18.93 11.00 -6.54
N ASN A 93 -20.05 10.29 -6.43
CA ASN A 93 -21.03 10.55 -5.39
C ASN A 93 -20.37 10.53 -4.00
N SER A 94 -20.48 11.64 -3.28
CA SER A 94 -20.01 11.78 -1.90
C SER A 94 -20.66 10.72 -1.03
N ARG A 95 -19.83 9.91 -0.35
CA ARG A 95 -20.31 8.89 0.58
C ARG A 95 -20.49 9.52 1.96
N SER A 96 -21.72 9.54 2.45
CA SER A 96 -22.06 10.06 3.79
C SER A 96 -21.72 9.09 4.91
N GLN A 97 -21.51 7.81 4.60
CA GLN A 97 -21.28 6.76 5.59
C GLN A 97 -20.08 5.87 5.23
N PRO A 98 -19.34 5.37 6.24
CA PRO A 98 -18.30 4.38 6.04
C PRO A 98 -18.90 3.11 5.44
N ARG A 99 -18.22 2.55 4.44
CA ARG A 99 -18.67 1.37 3.69
C ARG A 99 -18.97 0.15 4.57
N GLY A 100 -18.21 0.01 5.65
CA GLY A 100 -18.21 -1.16 6.50
C GLY A 100 -17.59 -2.40 5.85
N VAL A 101 -17.44 -3.43 6.67
CA VAL A 101 -16.87 -4.73 6.28
C VAL A 101 -17.91 -5.85 6.41
N LEU A 102 -17.68 -6.95 5.70
CA LEU A 102 -18.53 -8.14 5.81
C LEU A 102 -18.54 -8.71 7.24
N PRO A 103 -19.58 -9.48 7.61
CA PRO A 103 -19.69 -10.12 8.93
C PRO A 103 -18.50 -11.01 9.34
N LYS A 104 -17.66 -11.44 8.37
CA LYS A 104 -16.37 -12.11 8.61
C LYS A 104 -15.43 -11.34 9.54
N LYS A 105 -15.65 -10.03 9.73
CA LYS A 105 -15.02 -9.25 10.79
C LYS A 105 -15.09 -9.92 12.15
N ASN A 106 -16.19 -10.59 12.48
CA ASN A 106 -16.38 -11.25 13.77
C ASN A 106 -15.33 -12.34 14.00
N ASP A 107 -14.93 -13.09 12.97
CA ASP A 107 -13.84 -14.06 13.09
C ASP A 107 -12.51 -13.39 13.47
N ILE A 108 -12.20 -12.25 12.87
CA ILE A 108 -10.99 -11.47 13.21
C ILE A 108 -11.07 -11.00 14.67
N VAL A 109 -12.23 -10.48 15.08
CA VAL A 109 -12.46 -9.98 16.45
C VAL A 109 -12.33 -11.10 17.49
N TYR A 110 -12.87 -12.29 17.23
CA TYR A 110 -12.82 -13.39 18.21
C TYR A 110 -11.49 -14.16 18.20
N LYS A 111 -10.89 -14.37 17.03
CA LYS A 111 -9.71 -15.24 16.89
C LYS A 111 -8.40 -14.48 16.92
N LEU A 112 -8.33 -13.33 16.25
CA LEU A 112 -7.08 -12.61 16.03
C LEU A 112 -6.89 -11.45 17.01
N LEU A 113 -7.96 -10.76 17.40
CA LEU A 113 -7.91 -9.61 18.29
C LEU A 113 -7.20 -9.88 19.63
N PRO A 114 -7.38 -11.04 20.31
CA PRO A 114 -6.68 -11.33 21.56
C PRO A 114 -5.16 -11.43 21.40
N LEU A 115 -4.68 -11.73 20.19
CA LEU A 115 -3.26 -11.83 19.86
C LEU A 115 -2.68 -10.49 19.37
N MET A 116 -3.53 -9.49 19.12
CA MET A 116 -3.11 -8.18 18.65
C MET A 116 -2.78 -7.22 19.81
N PRO A 117 -1.84 -6.29 19.61
CA PRO A 117 -1.58 -5.21 20.55
C PRO A 117 -2.84 -4.41 20.89
N THR A 118 -2.99 -3.99 22.14
CA THR A 118 -4.18 -3.29 22.65
C THR A 118 -4.56 -2.05 21.85
N THR A 119 -3.55 -1.34 21.31
CA THR A 119 -3.72 -0.16 20.45
C THR A 119 -4.54 -0.44 19.19
N ARG A 120 -4.50 -1.68 18.68
CA ARG A 120 -5.17 -2.10 17.44
C ARG A 120 -6.58 -2.63 17.66
N GLN A 121 -6.88 -3.04 18.89
CA GLN A 121 -8.18 -3.61 19.21
C GLN A 121 -9.30 -2.57 19.04
N ALA A 122 -9.02 -1.31 19.41
CA ALA A 122 -9.96 -0.20 19.26
C ALA A 122 -10.38 0.05 17.80
N PHE A 123 -9.46 -0.09 16.85
CA PHE A 123 -9.76 0.07 15.42
C PHE A 123 -10.78 -0.98 14.96
N TRP A 124 -10.48 -2.26 15.21
CA TRP A 124 -11.36 -3.35 14.79
C TRP A 124 -12.71 -3.26 15.48
N ASN A 125 -12.78 -2.95 16.77
CA ASN A 125 -14.06 -2.81 17.47
C ASN A 125 -14.93 -1.71 16.86
N LYS A 126 -14.35 -0.56 16.47
CA LYS A 126 -15.06 0.58 15.88
C LYS A 126 -15.46 0.41 14.41
N LEU A 127 -14.92 -0.57 13.70
CA LEU A 127 -15.17 -0.75 12.26
C LEU A 127 -16.61 -1.24 12.01
N PRO A 128 -17.45 -0.55 11.23
CA PRO A 128 -18.85 -0.95 11.04
C PRO A 128 -18.98 -2.25 10.23
N VAL A 129 -19.97 -3.08 10.58
CA VAL A 129 -20.32 -4.28 9.81
C VAL A 129 -21.45 -3.93 8.84
N ASN A 130 -21.29 -4.29 7.56
CA ASN A 130 -22.27 -4.07 6.51
C ASN A 130 -22.39 -5.32 5.65
N THR A 131 -23.57 -5.95 5.66
CA THR A 131 -23.87 -7.17 4.88
C THR A 131 -23.91 -6.93 3.38
N CYS A 132 -24.17 -5.69 2.95
CA CYS A 132 -24.20 -5.28 1.55
C CYS A 132 -22.80 -4.90 1.02
N SER A 133 -21.76 -4.93 1.85
CA SER A 133 -20.40 -4.59 1.42
C SER A 133 -19.84 -5.67 0.51
N LYS A 134 -19.53 -5.34 -0.74
CA LYS A 134 -18.85 -6.24 -1.69
C LYS A 134 -17.34 -6.09 -1.55
N ASP A 135 -16.57 -7.17 -1.65
CA ASP A 135 -15.11 -7.02 -1.73
C ASP A 135 -14.73 -6.31 -3.04
N LEU A 136 -13.71 -5.46 -3.01
CA LEU A 136 -13.19 -4.80 -4.23
C LEU A 136 -12.15 -5.66 -4.94
N ALA A 137 -11.68 -6.74 -4.30
CA ALA A 137 -10.64 -7.60 -4.84
C ALA A 137 -11.16 -8.69 -5.81
N THR A 138 -12.47 -8.93 -5.90
CA THR A 138 -13.05 -10.07 -6.66
C THR A 138 -13.11 -9.88 -8.18
N GLY A 139 -12.25 -9.05 -8.77
CA GLY A 139 -12.24 -8.75 -10.21
C GLY A 139 -10.86 -8.67 -10.85
N TYR A 140 -9.82 -9.14 -10.14
CA TYR A 140 -8.47 -9.30 -10.69
C TYR A 140 -8.24 -10.78 -11.03
N GLU A 141 -8.91 -11.26 -12.08
CA GLU A 141 -8.54 -12.52 -12.77
C GLU A 141 -7.79 -12.18 -14.07
#